data_AF-S8DS30-F1
#
_entry.id   AF-S8DS30-F1
#
_cell.length_a   1.000
_cell.length_b   1.000
_cell.length_c   1.000
_cell.angle_alpha   90.00
_cell.angle_beta   90.00
_cell.angle_gamma   90.00
#
_symmetry.space_group_name_H-M   'P 1'
#
loop_
_entity.id
_entity.type
_entity.pdbx_description
1 polymer ?
#
loop_
_entity_poly.entity_id
_entity_poly.type
_entity_poly.pdbx_seq_one_letter_code
_entity_poly.pdbx_strand_id
1 'polypeptide(L)'
;PPNPPPPRSSKRSRAAEVHNLSEKRRRSRINEKLKALQTLIPNSNKTDKASMLDEAIEYLKQLQLQVQMLTVRNGLSSSHPGY
;
A
#
# COMPACT_ATOMS: atom_id res chain seq x y z
N PRO A 1 47.59 -7.17 37.62
CA PRO A 1 47.00 -7.90 36.46
C PRO A 1 46.11 -6.91 35.68
N PRO A 2 46.17 -6.85 34.33
CA PRO A 2 45.28 -5.98 33.57
C PRO A 2 43.90 -6.64 33.46
N ASN A 3 42.85 -5.85 33.65
CA ASN A 3 41.46 -6.32 33.59
C ASN A 3 41.09 -6.77 32.16
N PRO A 4 40.21 -7.79 31.99
CA PRO A 4 39.79 -8.25 30.67
C PRO A 4 38.95 -7.18 29.95
N PRO A 5 39.03 -7.09 28.61
CA PRO A 5 38.28 -6.09 27.85
C PRO A 5 36.77 -6.35 27.95
N PRO A 6 35.93 -5.28 27.98
CA PRO A 6 34.48 -5.44 28.07
C PRO A 6 33.93 -6.17 26.85
N PRO A 7 32.88 -7.01 27.00
CA PRO A 7 32.34 -7.82 25.92
C PRO A 7 31.78 -6.91 24.82
N ARG A 8 32.44 -6.93 23.66
CA ARG A 8 32.05 -6.17 22.46
C ARG A 8 30.71 -6.64 21.83
N SER A 9 30.12 -7.72 22.35
CA SER A 9 28.92 -8.38 21.83
C SER A 9 27.60 -7.69 22.20
N SER A 10 27.53 -7.04 23.37
CA SER A 10 26.27 -6.46 23.89
C SER A 10 25.78 -5.26 23.07
N LYS A 11 26.69 -4.39 22.61
CA LYS A 11 26.38 -3.23 21.77
C LYS A 11 25.88 -3.64 20.37
N ARG A 12 26.49 -4.66 19.77
CA ARG A 12 26.08 -5.19 18.45
C ARG A 12 24.72 -5.91 18.54
N SER A 13 24.46 -6.62 19.64
CA SER A 13 23.16 -7.26 19.90
C SER A 13 22.02 -6.24 20.01
N ARG A 14 22.21 -5.16 20.79
CA ARG A 14 21.22 -4.08 20.93
C ARG A 14 20.96 -3.34 19.62
N ALA A 15 21.99 -3.11 18.81
CA ALA A 15 21.83 -2.49 17.49
C ALA A 15 21.00 -3.38 16.54
N ALA A 16 21.24 -4.69 16.55
CA ALA A 16 20.46 -5.65 15.77
C ALA A 16 19.00 -5.71 16.23
N GLU A 17 18.75 -5.67 17.54
CA GLU A 17 17.40 -5.64 18.11
C GLU A 17 16.60 -4.39 17.68
N VAL A 18 17.22 -3.21 17.76
CA VAL A 18 16.61 -1.95 17.31
C VAL A 18 16.31 -1.99 15.82
N HIS A 19 17.24 -2.51 15.00
CA HIS A 19 17.04 -2.69 13.57
C HIS A 19 15.85 -3.62 13.27
N ASN A 20 15.78 -4.77 13.94
CA ASN A 20 14.71 -5.74 13.78
C ASN A 20 13.34 -5.16 14.18
N LEU A 21 13.28 -4.37 15.25
CA LEU A 21 12.07 -3.68 15.69
C LEU A 21 11.62 -2.64 14.66
N SER A 22 12.56 -1.84 14.14
CA SER A 22 12.29 -0.87 13.07
C SER A 22 11.70 -1.55 11.84
N GLU A 23 12.29 -2.68 11.41
CA GLU A 23 11.83 -3.40 10.24
C GLU A 23 10.48 -4.11 10.47
N LYS A 24 10.23 -4.60 11.69
CA LYS A 24 8.90 -5.10 12.08
C LYS A 24 7.84 -4.00 11.94
N ARG A 25 8.11 -2.79 12.45
CA ARG A 25 7.21 -1.64 12.33
C ARG A 25 6.98 -1.24 10.87
N ARG A 26 8.01 -1.24 10.03
CA ARG A 26 7.89 -0.97 8.59
C ARG A 26 6.94 -1.98 7.92
N ARG A 27 7.14 -3.28 8.18
CA ARG A 27 6.29 -4.35 7.64
C ARG A 27 4.84 -4.25 8.12
N SER A 28 4.60 -3.91 9.39
CA SER A 28 3.26 -3.67 9.91
C SER A 28 2.53 -2.55 9.15
N ARG A 29 3.18 -1.39 8.98
CA ARG A 29 2.59 -0.27 8.23
C ARG A 29 2.25 -0.63 6.78
N ILE A 30 3.11 -1.43 6.12
CA ILE A 30 2.83 -1.91 4.76
C ILE A 30 1.62 -2.83 4.76
N ASN A 31 1.55 -3.79 5.67
CA ASN A 31 0.42 -4.72 5.75
C ASN A 31 -0.91 -4.01 6.08
N GLU A 32 -0.88 -2.97 6.92
CA GLU A 32 -2.06 -2.12 7.19
C GLU A 32 -2.56 -1.43 5.92
N LYS A 33 -1.65 -0.83 5.14
CA LYS A 33 -1.98 -0.21 3.86
C LYS A 33 -2.52 -1.21 2.85
N LEU A 34 -1.95 -2.42 2.79
CA LEU A 34 -2.44 -3.48 1.90
C LEU A 34 -3.85 -3.94 2.30
N LYS A 35 -4.14 -4.07 3.60
CA LYS A 35 -5.50 -4.38 4.08
C LYS A 35 -6.50 -3.28 3.74
N ALA A 36 -6.12 -2.01 3.93
CA ALA A 36 -6.97 -0.88 3.55
C ALA A 36 -7.24 -0.88 2.04
N LEU A 37 -6.22 -1.14 1.22
CA LEU A 37 -6.37 -1.27 -0.22
C LEU A 37 -7.34 -2.41 -0.59
N GLN A 38 -7.21 -3.57 0.08
CA GLN A 38 -8.12 -4.70 -0.13
C GLN A 38 -9.59 -4.31 0.09
N THR A 39 -9.90 -3.54 1.14
CA THR A 39 -11.29 -3.13 1.40
C THR A 39 -11.90 -2.20 0.34
N LEU A 40 -11.06 -1.59 -0.52
CA LEU A 40 -11.50 -0.66 -1.55
C LEU A 40 -11.68 -1.32 -2.92
N ILE A 41 -11.15 -2.53 -3.12
CA ILE A 41 -11.16 -3.21 -4.41
C ILE A 41 -12.32 -4.21 -4.44
N PRO A 42 -13.18 -4.18 -5.47
CA PRO A 42 -14.26 -5.16 -5.59
C PRO A 42 -13.70 -6.57 -5.85
N ASN A 43 -14.30 -7.58 -5.21
CA ASN A 43 -13.94 -9.00 -5.37
C ASN A 43 -12.49 -9.36 -4.98
N SER A 44 -11.82 -8.56 -4.15
CA SER A 44 -10.44 -8.79 -3.70
C SER A 44 -10.33 -9.89 -2.63
N ASN A 45 -10.99 -11.01 -2.86
CA ASN A 45 -10.99 -12.17 -1.98
C ASN A 45 -9.68 -12.96 -2.13
N LYS A 46 -8.85 -12.61 -3.13
CA LYS A 46 -7.55 -13.22 -3.37
C LYS A 46 -6.57 -12.83 -2.27
N THR A 47 -5.88 -13.84 -1.74
CA THR A 47 -5.05 -13.74 -0.55
C THR A 47 -3.59 -13.38 -0.85
N ASP A 48 -3.16 -13.46 -2.13
CA ASP A 48 -1.80 -13.15 -2.51
C ASP A 48 -1.62 -11.66 -2.87
N LYS A 49 -0.46 -11.10 -2.48
CA LYS A 49 -0.19 -9.67 -2.58
C LYS A 49 0.04 -9.19 -4.01
N ALA A 50 0.49 -10.06 -4.92
CA ALA A 50 0.78 -9.67 -6.29
C ALA A 50 -0.53 -9.46 -7.07
N SER A 51 -1.41 -10.46 -7.04
CA SER A 51 -2.73 -10.38 -7.66
C SER A 51 -3.55 -9.21 -7.12
N MET A 52 -3.49 -8.92 -5.81
CA MET A 52 -4.19 -7.77 -5.23
C MET A 52 -3.68 -6.43 -5.81
N LEU A 53 -2.37 -6.31 -6.07
CA LEU A 53 -1.82 -5.11 -6.69
C LEU A 53 -2.22 -4.99 -8.16
N ASP A 54 -2.26 -6.11 -8.90
CA ASP A 54 -2.74 -6.13 -10.29
C ASP A 54 -4.23 -5.74 -10.38
N GLU A 55 -5.07 -6.28 -9.48
CA GLU A 55 -6.49 -5.92 -9.37
C GLU A 55 -6.68 -4.44 -9.00
N ALA A 56 -5.84 -3.91 -8.10
CA ALA A 56 -5.88 -2.49 -7.75
C ALA A 56 -5.63 -1.59 -8.96
N ILE A 57 -4.61 -1.94 -9.76
CA ILE A 57 -4.24 -1.19 -10.97
C ILE A 57 -5.37 -1.25 -11.98
N GLU A 58 -5.95 -2.42 -12.21
CA GLU A 58 -7.03 -2.60 -13.17
C GLU A 58 -8.29 -1.83 -12.74
N TYR A 59 -8.65 -1.89 -11.45
CA TYR A 59 -9.79 -1.15 -10.93
C TYR A 59 -9.62 0.37 -11.06
N LEU A 60 -8.41 0.90 -10.83
CA LEU A 60 -8.13 2.32 -11.03
C LEU A 60 -8.26 2.74 -12.50
N LYS A 61 -7.79 1.93 -13.46
CA LYS A 61 -7.97 2.20 -14.89
C LYS A 61 -9.46 2.24 -15.27
N GLN A 62 -10.24 1.30 -14.75
CA GLN A 62 -11.69 1.27 -14.97
C GLN A 62 -12.39 2.49 -14.40
N LEU A 63 -12.00 2.95 -13.21
CA LEU A 63 -12.52 4.18 -12.61
C LEU A 63 -12.15 5.42 -13.44
N GLN A 64 -10.91 5.51 -13.94
CA GLN A 64 -10.50 6.60 -14.84
C GLN A 64 -11.35 6.64 -16.11
N LEU A 65 -11.62 5.47 -16.72
CA LEU A 65 -12.48 5.37 -17.89
C LEU A 65 -13.93 5.78 -17.57
N GLN A 66 -14.47 5.34 -16.43
CA GLN A 66 -15.82 5.73 -16.01
C GLN A 66 -15.94 7.25 -15.82
N VAL A 67 -14.96 7.88 -15.17
CA VAL A 67 -14.91 9.33 -15.02
C VAL A 67 -14.84 10.01 -16.39
N GLN A 68 -13.99 9.55 -17.30
CA GLN A 68 -13.90 10.10 -18.65
C GLN A 68 -15.25 10.00 -19.38
N MET A 69 -15.90 8.83 -19.38
CA MET A 69 -17.20 8.63 -20.00
C MET A 69 -18.28 9.53 -19.40
N LEU A 70 -18.31 9.70 -18.07
CA LEU A 70 -19.24 10.60 -17.40
C LEU A 70 -18.99 12.06 -17.77
N THR A 71 -17.73 12.49 -17.86
CA THR A 71 -17.39 13.87 -18.26
C THR A 71 -17.79 14.16 -19.71
N VAL A 72 -17.55 13.22 -20.63
CA VAL A 72 -17.99 13.34 -22.03
C VAL A 72 -19.52 13.37 -22.11
N ARG A 73 -20.21 12.46 -21.42
CA ARG A 73 -21.68 12.43 -21.37
C ARG A 73 -22.25 13.74 -20.82
N ASN A 74 -21.69 14.25 -19.73
CA ASN A 74 -22.15 15.50 -19.11
C ASN A 74 -21.82 16.73 -19.97
N GLY A 75 -20.72 16.71 -20.73
CA GLY A 75 -20.39 17.72 -21.74
C GLY A 75 -21.33 17.70 -22.95
N LEU A 76 -21.77 16.51 -23.37
CA LEU A 76 -22.76 16.35 -24.44
C LEU A 76 -24.17 16.75 -23.99
N SER A 77 -24.55 16.47 -22.73
CA SER A 77 -25.85 16.87 -22.18
C SER A 77 -25.95 18.37 -21.87
N SER A 78 -24.83 19.05 -21.60
CA SER A 78 -24.78 20.52 -21.49
C SER A 78 -24.74 21.23 -22.84
N SER A 79 -24.55 20.48 -23.94
CA SER A 79 -24.54 20.99 -25.32
C SER A 79 -25.90 20.85 -26.02
N HIS A 80 -26.96 20.41 -25.34
CA HIS A 80 -28.35 20.55 -25.80
C HIS A 80 -29.05 21.67 -25.03
N PRO A 81 -29.08 22.91 -25.55
CA PRO A 81 -30.09 23.88 -25.18
C PRO A 81 -31.40 23.48 -25.90
N GLY A 82 -32.24 22.70 -25.27
CA GLY A 82 -33.65 22.53 -25.66
C GLY A 82 -34.52 22.77 -24.43
N TYR A 83 -35.60 23.56 -24.41
CA TYR A 83 -36.60 23.81 -25.46
C TYR A 83 -36.95 22.57 -26.28
#